data_AF-A0A2V8TB65-F1
#
_entry.id   AF-A0A2V8TB65-F1
#
_cell.length_a   1.000
_cell.length_b   1.000
_cell.length_c   1.000
_cell.angle_alpha   90.00
_cell.angle_beta   90.00
_cell.angle_gamma   90.00
#
_symmetry.space_group_name_H-M   'P 1'
#
loop_
_entity.id
_entity.type
_entity.pdbx_description
1 polymer ?
#
loop_
_entity_poly.entity_id
_entity_poly.type
_entity_poly.pdbx_seq_one_letter_code
_entity_poly.pdbx_strand_id
1 'polypeptide(L)'
;MPERKEKKNNSEQSSEASQRLTTAKLASYPPHERWDDWVEFDARSWPKKVERRYSLVPTTCFNCEAACGLLAYVDQDTGEIQKLEGNPLHPGSR
;
A
#
# COMPACT_ATOMS: atom_id res chain seq x y z
N MET A 1 -43.22 -49.78 11.62
CA MET A 1 -41.90 -49.70 10.96
C MET A 1 -41.90 -48.48 10.04
N PRO A 2 -41.46 -47.29 10.49
CA PRO A 2 -41.35 -46.13 9.62
C PRO A 2 -39.94 -46.00 9.02
N GLU A 3 -39.94 -46.02 7.69
CA GLU A 3 -39.05 -45.47 6.68
C GLU A 3 -37.64 -44.96 7.06
N ARG A 4 -36.65 -45.62 6.45
CA ARG A 4 -35.24 -45.22 6.33
C ARG A 4 -35.14 -43.98 5.43
N LYS A 5 -34.94 -42.80 6.02
CA LYS A 5 -34.64 -41.56 5.26
C LYS A 5 -33.33 -41.72 4.49
N GLU A 6 -33.40 -41.65 3.16
CA GLU A 6 -32.26 -41.56 2.26
C GLU A 6 -31.45 -40.29 2.56
N LYS A 7 -30.16 -40.49 2.87
CA LYS A 7 -29.17 -39.41 2.98
C LYS A 7 -28.89 -38.93 1.56
N LYS A 8 -29.40 -37.74 1.21
CA LYS A 8 -29.06 -37.09 -0.07
C LYS A 8 -27.56 -36.71 -0.06
N ASN A 9 -26.91 -37.07 -1.15
CA ASN A 9 -25.47 -37.04 -1.35
C ASN A 9 -24.86 -35.63 -1.23
N ASN A 10 -23.72 -35.60 -0.54
CA ASN A 10 -22.92 -34.43 -0.18
C ASN A 10 -22.00 -33.96 -1.32
N SER A 11 -22.47 -34.00 -2.57
CA SER A 11 -21.64 -33.77 -3.77
C SER A 11 -21.90 -32.45 -4.48
N GLU A 12 -22.84 -31.63 -4.00
CA GLU A 12 -23.17 -30.33 -4.59
C GLU A 12 -22.64 -29.13 -3.78
N GLN A 13 -21.93 -29.39 -2.68
CA GLN A 13 -21.31 -28.35 -1.83
C GLN A 13 -19.80 -28.22 -2.12
N SER A 14 -19.42 -28.13 -3.38
CA SER A 14 -18.01 -27.90 -3.74
C SER A 14 -17.88 -27.19 -5.08
N SER A 15 -18.54 -26.04 -5.23
CA SER A 15 -18.33 -25.18 -6.40
C SER A 15 -18.37 -23.67 -6.12
N GLU A 16 -18.71 -23.21 -4.91
CA GLU A 16 -18.89 -21.77 -4.62
C GLU A 16 -17.80 -21.12 -3.74
N ALA A 17 -16.66 -21.78 -3.51
CA ALA A 17 -15.58 -21.23 -2.68
C ALA A 17 -14.28 -20.93 -3.45
N SER A 18 -14.38 -20.50 -4.72
CA SER A 18 -13.25 -19.91 -5.45
C SER A 18 -13.64 -18.52 -5.94
N GLN A 19 -13.82 -17.61 -4.99
CA GLN A 19 -13.90 -16.19 -5.33
C GLN A 19 -12.54 -15.79 -5.91
N ARG A 20 -12.53 -15.54 -7.22
CA ARG A 20 -11.37 -15.06 -7.97
C ARG A 20 -10.92 -13.74 -7.36
N LEU A 21 -9.80 -13.75 -6.64
CA LEU A 21 -9.10 -12.55 -6.20
C LEU A 21 -8.93 -11.64 -7.42
N THR A 22 -9.66 -10.54 -7.44
CA THR A 22 -9.50 -9.51 -8.47
C THR A 22 -8.07 -9.02 -8.37
N THR A 23 -7.31 -9.09 -9.45
CA THR A 23 -5.95 -8.53 -9.52
C THR A 23 -6.04 -7.03 -9.27
N ALA A 24 -5.87 -6.62 -8.01
CA ALA A 24 -5.76 -5.22 -7.67
C ALA A 24 -4.56 -4.66 -8.44
N LYS A 25 -4.79 -3.58 -9.20
CA LYS A 25 -3.73 -2.93 -9.96
C LYS A 25 -2.69 -2.42 -8.96
N LEU A 26 -1.45 -2.88 -9.10
CA LEU A 26 -0.35 -2.39 -8.27
C LEU A 26 -0.21 -0.88 -8.52
N ALA A 27 -0.32 -0.10 -7.45
CA ALA A 27 -0.07 1.34 -7.50
C ALA A 27 1.44 1.58 -7.47
N SER A 28 1.95 2.41 -8.38
CA SER A 28 3.38 2.74 -8.44
C SER A 28 3.80 3.82 -7.42
N TYR A 29 2.85 4.60 -6.92
CA TYR A 29 3.08 5.68 -5.97
C TYR A 29 1.82 5.93 -5.11
N PRO A 30 1.97 6.54 -3.92
CA PRO A 30 0.84 6.91 -3.08
C PRO A 30 -0.05 7.94 -3.77
N PRO A 31 -1.39 7.77 -3.77
CA PRO A 31 -2.30 8.75 -4.35
C PRO A 31 -2.20 10.09 -3.60
N HIS A 32 -2.25 11.19 -4.35
CA HIS A 32 -2.01 12.54 -3.85
C HIS A 32 -2.96 12.92 -2.70
N GLU A 33 -4.21 12.45 -2.74
CA GLU A 33 -5.24 12.72 -1.74
C GLU A 33 -4.91 12.14 -0.35
N ARG A 34 -3.91 11.24 -0.26
CA ARG A 34 -3.46 10.64 1.00
C ARG A 34 -2.08 11.11 1.44
N TRP A 35 -1.54 12.16 0.82
CA TRP A 35 -0.19 12.63 1.14
C TRP A 35 -0.07 13.23 2.54
N ASP A 36 -1.14 13.83 3.05
CA ASP A 36 -1.14 14.39 4.41
C ASP A 36 -1.10 13.30 5.49
N ASP A 37 -1.66 12.11 5.24
CA ASP A 37 -1.74 10.99 6.19
C ASP A 37 -1.45 9.64 5.50
N TRP A 38 -0.18 9.42 5.17
CA TRP A 38 0.28 8.20 4.53
C TRP A 38 0.76 7.18 5.55
N VAL A 39 0.17 5.98 5.53
CA VAL A 39 0.59 4.86 6.39
C VAL A 39 1.43 3.86 5.60
N GLU A 40 2.62 3.55 6.10
CA GLU A 40 3.50 2.52 5.55
C GLU A 40 4.11 1.66 6.66
N PHE A 41 4.43 0.41 6.36
CA PHE A 41 5.13 -0.46 7.30
C PHE A 41 6.63 -0.16 7.29
N ASP A 42 7.22 -0.09 8.48
CA ASP A 42 8.66 0.04 8.64
C ASP A 42 9.38 -1.25 8.17
N ALA A 43 10.07 -1.14 7.03
CA ALA A 43 10.85 -2.23 6.46
C ALA A 43 11.98 -2.71 7.38
N ARG A 44 12.52 -1.85 8.26
CA ARG A 44 13.59 -2.20 9.21
C ARG A 44 13.08 -3.06 10.36
N SER A 45 11.78 -3.04 10.61
CA SER A 45 11.13 -3.79 11.70
C SER A 45 10.70 -5.20 11.30
N TRP A 46 10.94 -5.64 10.06
CA TRP A 46 10.60 -6.99 9.61
C TRP A 46 11.20 -8.07 10.55
N PRO A 47 10.45 -9.11 10.95
CA PRO A 47 9.11 -9.52 10.48
C PRO A 47 7.93 -8.89 11.23
N LYS A 48 8.19 -7.98 12.16
CA LYS A 48 7.11 -7.27 12.87
C LYS A 48 6.52 -6.22 11.94
N LYS A 49 5.19 -6.21 11.84
CA LYS A 49 4.44 -5.19 11.10
C LYS A 49 4.28 -3.96 11.98
N VAL A 50 5.25 -3.04 11.89
CA VAL A 50 5.20 -1.75 12.59
C VAL A 50 4.71 -0.70 11.62
N GLU A 51 3.53 -0.14 11.87
CA GLU A 51 2.96 0.95 11.07
C GLU A 51 3.62 2.28 11.42
N ARG A 52 3.88 3.11 10.41
CA ARG A 52 4.40 4.46 10.52
C ARG A 52 3.52 5.41 9.72
N ARG A 53 3.25 6.58 10.29
CA ARG A 53 2.49 7.65 9.66
C ARG A 53 3.41 8.75 9.17
N TYR A 54 3.22 9.12 7.91
CA TYR A 54 4.04 10.11 7.22
C TYR A 54 3.17 11.20 6.61
N SER A 55 3.71 12.42 6.60
CA SER A 55 3.29 13.47 5.69
C SER A 55 4.26 13.49 4.51
N LEU A 56 3.72 13.39 3.29
CA LEU A 56 4.45 13.38 2.02
C LEU A 56 4.53 14.80 1.47
N VAL A 57 5.70 15.42 1.63
CA VAL A 57 5.89 16.84 1.28
C VAL A 57 6.67 16.98 -0.02
N PRO A 58 6.09 17.60 -1.06
CA PRO A 58 6.80 17.89 -2.30
C PRO A 58 7.95 18.87 -2.06
N THR A 59 9.12 18.54 -2.59
CA THR A 59 10.31 19.39 -2.49
C THR A 59 11.12 19.32 -3.79
N THR A 60 12.10 20.21 -3.91
CA THR A 60 12.97 20.30 -5.09
C THR A 60 14.42 20.06 -4.66
N CYS A 61 15.10 19.18 -5.38
CA CYS A 61 16.53 18.94 -5.18
C CYS A 61 17.34 20.18 -5.56
N PHE A 62 18.20 20.63 -4.65
CA PHE A 62 19.10 21.78 -4.86
C PHE A 62 20.57 21.37 -5.05
N ASN A 63 20.85 20.07 -5.22
CA ASN A 63 22.22 19.58 -5.33
C ASN A 63 22.87 19.96 -6.67
N CYS A 64 22.09 19.95 -7.75
CA CYS A 64 22.49 20.40 -9.09
C CYS A 64 21.43 21.36 -9.63
N GLU A 65 21.69 21.99 -10.78
CA GLU A 65 20.78 22.93 -11.45
C GLU A 65 19.61 22.24 -12.18
N ALA A 66 19.53 20.90 -12.13
CA ALA A 66 18.49 20.10 -12.76
C ALA A 66 17.12 20.21 -12.06
N ALA A 67 17.09 20.69 -10.81
CA ALA A 67 15.86 20.88 -10.04
C ALA A 67 14.94 19.64 -10.02
N CYS A 68 15.50 18.46 -9.76
CA CYS A 68 14.70 17.22 -9.68
C CYS A 68 13.60 17.35 -8.63
N GLY A 69 12.40 16.86 -8.94
CA GLY A 69 11.29 16.84 -7.99
C GLY A 69 11.45 15.69 -7.02
N LEU A 70 11.36 15.97 -5.73
CA LEU A 70 11.47 14.99 -4.66
C LEU A 70 10.21 15.01 -3.80
N LEU A 71 9.95 13.91 -3.11
CA LEU A 71 8.88 13.74 -2.15
C LEU A 71 9.50 13.30 -0.83
N ALA A 72 9.42 14.18 0.17
CA ALA A 72 9.95 13.92 1.50
C ALA A 72 8.92 13.19 2.35
N TYR A 73 9.32 12.07 2.95
CA TYR A 73 8.52 11.33 3.91
C TYR A 73 8.87 11.85 5.31
N VAL A 74 8.02 12.71 5.86
CA VAL A 74 8.18 13.29 7.19
C VAL A 74 7.39 12.46 8.18
N ASP A 75 8.05 11.86 9.17
CA ASP A 75 7.38 11.12 10.24
C ASP A 75 6.51 12.09 11.05
N GLN A 76 5.21 11.81 11.19
CA GLN A 76 4.29 12.71 11.88
C GLN A 76 4.52 12.74 13.40
N ASP A 77 5.11 11.70 13.98
CA ASP A 77 5.35 11.61 15.42
C ASP A 77 6.62 12.37 15.81
N THR A 78 7.68 12.30 14.99
CA THR A 78 8.98 12.94 15.30
C THR A 78 9.23 14.24 14.55
N GLY A 79 8.57 14.46 13.42
CA GLY A 79 8.85 15.56 12.51
C GLY A 79 10.13 15.40 11.68
N GLU A 80 10.79 14.26 11.76
CA GLU A 80 12.04 14.00 11.04
C GLU A 80 11.78 13.46 9.63
N ILE A 81 12.67 13.82 8.69
CA ILE A 81 12.65 13.27 7.33
C ILE A 81 13.28 11.88 7.38
N GLN A 82 12.48 10.86 7.05
CA GLN A 82 12.93 9.46 7.09
C GLN A 82 13.45 8.96 5.75
N LYS A 83 12.94 9.51 4.63
CA LYS A 83 13.44 9.24 3.28
C LYS A 83 12.99 10.32 2.28
N LEU A 84 13.69 10.34 1.14
CA LEU A 84 13.39 11.18 -0.02
C LEU A 84 13.22 10.27 -1.24
N GLU A 85 12.06 10.33 -1.88
CA GLU A 85 11.77 9.61 -3.12
C GLU A 85 11.58 10.61 -4.28
N GLY A 86 11.60 10.14 -5.52
CA GLY A 86 11.25 11.00 -6.67
C GLY A 86 9.77 11.39 -6.64
N ASN A 87 9.46 12.68 -6.84
CA ASN A 87 8.06 13.12 -6.90
C ASN A 87 7.42 12.63 -8.21
N PRO A 88 6.38 11.76 -8.15
CA PRO A 88 5.78 11.16 -9.33
C PRO A 88 5.09 12.15 -10.25
N LEU A 89 4.75 13.35 -9.76
CA LEU A 89 4.05 14.39 -10.50
C LEU A 89 4.99 15.43 -11.12
N HIS A 90 6.29 15.37 -10.84
CA HIS A 90 7.24 16.33 -11.37
C HIS A 90 8.05 15.74 -12.55
N PRO A 91 8.17 16.47 -13.68
CA PRO A 91 8.76 15.93 -14.91
C PRO A 91 10.26 15.61 -14.78
N GLY A 92 11.01 16.38 -13.97
CA GLY A 92 12.44 16.19 -13.73
C GLY A 92 12.80 15.13 -12.67
N SER A 93 11.87 14.29 -12.25
CA SER A 93 12.06 13.30 -11.17
C SER A 93 12.38 11.88 -11.66
N ARG A 94 12.56 11.69 -12.97
CA ARG A 94 12.77 10.40 -13.64
C ARG A 94 14.07 10.40 -14.42
#